data_AF-A0AAN4YJ38-F1
#
_entry.id   AF-A0AAN4YJ38-F1
#
_cell.length_a   1.000
_cell.length_b   1.000
_cell.length_c   1.000
_cell.angle_alpha   90.00
_cell.angle_beta   90.00
_cell.angle_gamma   90.00
#
_symmetry.space_group_name_H-M   'P 1'
#
loop_
_entity.id
_entity.type
_entity.pdbx_description
1 polymer ?
#
loop_
_entity_poly.entity_id
_entity_poly.type
_entity_poly.pdbx_seq_one_letter_code
_entity_poly.pdbx_strand_id
1 'polypeptide(L)'
;MYALTQIKGVGRRYSNLVCKKADVDLNKRAGELTTEELERVVTILQNPTQYKIPTWFLNRQRDITDGKDSQVVSNNLDSKMREDLERLKKIRSHRGLRHYWGLRVRGQHTKTTGRRGRTVGVSKKKG
;
A
#
# COMPACT_ATOMS: atom_id res chain seq x y z
N MET A 1 13.28 -13.35 1.62
CA MET A 1 11.83 -12.98 1.54
C MET A 1 11.39 -11.86 2.50
N TYR A 2 11.54 -11.99 3.82
CA TYR A 2 10.96 -11.04 4.80
C TYR A 2 11.58 -9.63 4.74
N ALA A 3 12.88 -9.53 4.47
CA ALA A 3 13.56 -8.24 4.35
C ALA A 3 12.91 -7.32 3.29
N LEU A 4 12.52 -7.89 2.13
CA LEU A 4 11.86 -7.13 1.07
C LEU A 4 10.50 -6.54 1.49
N THR A 5 9.85 -7.10 2.52
CA THR A 5 8.55 -6.58 2.99
C THR A 5 8.64 -5.27 3.76
N GLN A 6 9.85 -4.84 4.11
CA GLN A 6 10.09 -3.51 4.67
C GLN A 6 9.93 -2.41 3.59
N ILE A 7 10.05 -2.78 2.32
CA ILE A 7 9.84 -1.85 1.21
C ILE A 7 8.33 -1.65 1.03
N LYS A 8 7.86 -0.41 1.16
CA LYS A 8 6.46 -0.06 0.91
C LYS A 8 6.05 -0.47 -0.51
N GLY A 9 4.90 -1.13 -0.62
CA GLY A 9 4.39 -1.68 -1.88
C GLY A 9 4.83 -3.12 -2.17
N VAL A 10 5.74 -3.70 -1.38
CA VAL A 10 6.15 -5.11 -1.49
C VAL A 10 5.58 -5.91 -0.32
N GLY A 11 4.57 -6.74 -0.61
CA GLY A 11 3.99 -7.66 0.38
C GLY A 11 4.70 -9.01 0.45
N ARG A 12 4.36 -9.85 1.45
CA ARG A 12 4.90 -11.21 1.61
C ARG A 12 4.75 -12.07 0.35
N ARG A 13 3.54 -12.09 -0.24
CA ARG A 13 3.27 -12.90 -1.44
C ARG A 13 4.08 -12.40 -2.64
N TYR A 14 4.19 -11.08 -2.78
CA TYR A 14 4.94 -10.43 -3.85
C TYR A 14 6.43 -10.72 -3.71
N SER A 15 7.00 -10.56 -2.52
CA SER A 15 8.42 -10.85 -2.29
C SER A 15 8.78 -12.32 -2.51
N ASN A 16 7.91 -13.26 -2.14
CA ASN A 16 8.11 -14.69 -2.42
C ASN A 16 8.14 -14.96 -3.94
N LEU A 17 7.18 -14.42 -4.68
CA LEU A 17 7.14 -14.57 -6.14
C LEU A 17 8.40 -13.99 -6.81
N VAL A 18 8.83 -12.80 -6.37
CA VAL A 18 10.03 -12.14 -6.91
C VAL A 18 11.28 -12.95 -6.61
N CYS A 19 11.49 -13.43 -5.37
CA CYS A 19 12.64 -14.28 -5.04
C CYS A 19 12.65 -15.57 -5.87
N LYS A 20 11.49 -16.20 -6.09
CA LYS A 20 11.36 -17.39 -6.94
C LYS A 20 11.64 -17.12 -8.42
N LYS A 21 11.31 -15.93 -8.91
CA LYS A 21 11.59 -15.52 -10.30
C LYS A 21 13.02 -15.04 -10.51
N ALA A 22 13.66 -14.56 -9.45
CA ALA A 22 15.07 -14.17 -9.44
C ALA A 22 16.01 -15.36 -9.20
N ASP A 23 15.49 -16.58 -9.03
CA ASP A 23 16.23 -17.78 -8.66
C ASP A 23 17.11 -17.58 -7.41
N VAL A 24 16.59 -16.83 -6.43
CA VAL A 24 17.24 -16.59 -5.15
C VAL A 24 16.64 -17.54 -4.11
N ASP A 25 17.50 -18.27 -3.41
CA ASP A 25 17.08 -19.14 -2.31
C ASP A 25 16.39 -18.32 -1.20
N LEU A 26 15.23 -18.80 -0.75
CA LEU A 26 14.43 -18.13 0.27
C LEU A 26 15.02 -18.24 1.67
N ASN A 27 15.89 -19.24 1.91
CA ASN A 27 16.51 -19.48 3.21
C ASN A 27 17.77 -18.62 3.45
N LYS A 28 18.41 -18.14 2.37
CA LYS A 28 19.56 -17.22 2.45
C LYS A 28 19.22 -15.95 3.23
N ARG A 29 20.19 -15.44 3.99
CA ARG A 29 20.01 -14.16 4.69
C ARG A 29 20.14 -13.01 3.69
N ALA A 30 19.38 -11.93 3.92
CA ALA A 30 19.35 -10.80 3.00
C ALA A 30 20.71 -10.09 2.84
N GLY A 31 21.59 -10.17 3.84
CA GLY A 31 22.94 -9.59 3.78
C GLY A 31 23.96 -10.44 3.01
N GLU A 32 23.61 -11.67 2.63
CA GLU A 32 24.50 -12.59 1.91
C GLU A 32 24.25 -12.56 0.39
N LEU A 33 23.38 -11.67 -0.09
CA LEU A 33 23.06 -11.57 -1.51
C LEU A 33 24.23 -10.99 -2.29
N THR A 34 24.53 -11.60 -3.43
CA THR A 34 25.48 -11.02 -4.38
C THR A 34 24.87 -9.79 -5.06
N THR A 35 25.73 -8.92 -5.59
CA THR A 35 25.30 -7.73 -6.35
C THR A 35 24.44 -8.12 -7.57
N GLU A 36 24.80 -9.21 -8.24
CA GLU A 36 24.04 -9.77 -9.38
C GLU A 36 22.65 -10.29 -8.97
N GLU A 37 22.54 -10.98 -7.83
CA GLU A 37 21.25 -11.41 -7.28
C GLU A 37 20.38 -10.19 -6.94
N LEU A 38 20.98 -9.14 -6.39
CA LEU A 38 20.29 -7.91 -6.03
C LEU A 38 19.74 -7.18 -7.27
N GLU A 39 20.55 -7.03 -8.31
CA GLU A 39 20.13 -6.40 -9.57
C GLU A 39 18.98 -7.15 -10.24
N ARG A 40 19.02 -8.50 -10.25
CA ARG A 40 17.91 -9.33 -10.74
C ARG A 40 16.62 -9.09 -9.94
N VAL A 41 16.71 -9.00 -8.62
CA VAL A 41 15.53 -8.69 -7.78
C VAL A 41 14.99 -7.30 -8.11
N VAL A 42 15.84 -6.28 -8.25
CA VAL A 42 15.40 -4.91 -8.54
C VAL A 42 14.73 -4.82 -9.91
N THR A 43 15.28 -5.46 -10.94
CA THR A 43 14.71 -5.45 -12.29
C THR A 43 13.33 -6.12 -12.32
N ILE A 44 13.15 -7.23 -11.62
CA ILE A 44 11.85 -7.92 -11.50
C ILE A 44 10.83 -7.09 -10.70
N LEU A 45 11.27 -6.40 -9.65
CA LEU A 45 10.41 -5.51 -8.86
C LEU A 45 9.88 -4.33 -9.69
N GLN A 46 10.72 -3.75 -10.55
CA GLN A 46 10.35 -2.61 -11.38
C GLN A 46 9.49 -3.02 -12.59
N ASN A 47 9.80 -4.15 -13.22
CA ASN A 47 9.17 -4.60 -14.46
C ASN A 47 8.49 -5.97 -14.34
N PRO A 48 7.50 -6.17 -13.45
CA PRO A 48 6.95 -7.49 -13.14
C PRO A 48 6.25 -8.16 -14.33
N THR A 49 5.63 -7.40 -15.23
CA THR A 49 4.91 -7.92 -16.40
C THR A 49 5.82 -8.65 -17.38
N GLN A 50 7.08 -8.22 -17.50
CA GLN A 50 8.07 -8.86 -18.38
C GLN A 50 8.45 -10.27 -17.89
N TYR A 51 8.40 -10.50 -16.57
CA TYR A 51 8.75 -11.79 -15.94
C TYR A 51 7.55 -12.74 -15.78
N LYS A 52 6.53 -12.58 -16.62
CA LYS A 52 5.31 -13.41 -16.63
C LYS A 52 4.52 -13.36 -15.31
N ILE A 53 4.56 -12.22 -14.60
CA ILE A 53 3.68 -11.99 -13.45
C ILE A 53 2.33 -11.49 -13.96
N PRO A 54 1.20 -12.14 -13.59
CA PRO A 54 -0.11 -11.72 -14.04
C PRO A 54 -0.50 -10.31 -13.57
N THR A 55 -1.25 -9.58 -14.38
CA THR A 55 -1.68 -8.20 -14.08
C THR A 55 -2.53 -8.10 -12.82
N TRP A 56 -3.37 -9.11 -12.54
CA TRP A 56 -4.19 -9.19 -11.33
C TRP A 56 -3.37 -9.23 -10.02
N PHE A 57 -2.07 -9.55 -10.11
CA PHE A 57 -1.16 -9.60 -8.96
C PHE A 57 -0.56 -8.23 -8.61
N LEU A 58 -0.62 -7.28 -9.54
CA LEU A 58 -0.04 -5.95 -9.39
C LEU A 58 -0.92 -5.08 -8.49
N ASN A 59 -0.30 -4.15 -7.76
CA ASN A 59 -0.99 -3.32 -6.77
C ASN A 59 -1.75 -2.11 -7.35
N ARG A 60 -1.47 -1.70 -8.59
CA ARG A 60 -2.19 -0.63 -9.29
C ARG A 60 -2.58 -1.08 -10.69
N GLN A 61 -3.79 -1.60 -10.80
CA GLN A 61 -4.38 -2.04 -12.07
C GLN A 61 -5.25 -0.94 -12.65
N ARG A 62 -5.23 -0.80 -13.97
CA ARG A 62 -5.99 0.16 -14.78
C ARG A 62 -5.91 1.56 -14.19
N ASP A 63 -4.71 2.14 -14.19
CA ASP A 63 -4.53 3.50 -13.66
C ASP A 63 -5.45 4.50 -14.40
N ILE A 64 -6.01 5.46 -13.67
CA ILE A 64 -7.00 6.40 -14.19
C ILE A 64 -6.38 7.37 -15.21
N THR A 65 -5.08 7.66 -15.08
CA THR A 65 -4.35 8.57 -15.97
C THR A 65 -3.94 7.89 -17.27
N ASP A 66 -3.28 6.74 -17.17
CA ASP A 66 -2.58 6.12 -18.30
C ASP A 66 -3.24 4.81 -18.77
N GLY A 67 -4.22 4.28 -18.03
CA GLY A 67 -4.89 3.01 -18.33
C GLY A 67 -4.06 1.75 -18.12
N LYS A 68 -2.76 1.90 -17.81
CA LYS A 68 -1.81 0.79 -17.68
C LYS A 68 -1.86 0.14 -16.30
N ASP A 69 -1.47 -1.13 -16.26
CA ASP A 69 -1.25 -1.89 -15.02
C ASP A 69 0.22 -1.74 -14.59
N SER A 70 0.46 -1.41 -13.33
CA SER A 70 1.81 -1.21 -12.79
C SER A 70 1.94 -1.68 -11.35
N GLN A 71 3.17 -2.02 -10.96
CA GLN A 71 3.54 -2.16 -9.56
C GLN A 71 4.17 -0.87 -9.08
N VAL A 72 3.55 -0.23 -8.10
CA VAL A 72 4.07 1.00 -7.48
C VAL A 72 4.78 0.67 -6.17
N VAL A 73 5.98 1.21 -5.98
CA VAL A 73 6.86 0.90 -4.84
C VAL A 73 7.31 2.21 -4.17
N SER A 74 7.67 2.12 -2.88
CA SER A 74 8.32 3.18 -2.09
C SER A 74 7.58 4.53 -2.15
N ASN A 75 8.27 5.60 -2.53
CA ASN A 75 7.76 6.97 -2.51
C ASN A 75 6.67 7.17 -3.56
N ASN A 76 6.76 6.48 -4.69
CA ASN A 76 5.76 6.59 -5.75
C ASN A 76 4.39 6.11 -5.27
N LEU A 77 4.35 5.14 -4.34
CA LEU A 77 3.10 4.64 -3.78
C LEU A 77 2.41 5.71 -2.93
N ASP A 78 3.17 6.38 -2.08
CA ASP A 78 2.67 7.46 -1.23
C ASP A 78 2.18 8.65 -2.08
N SER A 79 2.94 9.04 -3.12
CA SER A 79 2.55 10.10 -4.05
C SER A 79 1.26 9.77 -4.80
N LYS A 80 1.14 8.56 -5.37
CA LYS A 80 -0.08 8.13 -6.08
C LYS A 80 -1.30 8.09 -5.15
N MET A 81 -1.14 7.61 -3.93
CA MET A 81 -2.23 7.62 -2.94
C MET A 81 -2.67 9.05 -2.58
N ARG A 82 -1.73 9.99 -2.49
CA ARG A 82 -2.03 11.41 -2.22
C ARG A 82 -2.78 12.04 -3.40
N GLU A 83 -2.31 11.86 -4.62
CA GLU A 83 -2.96 12.34 -5.85
C GLU A 83 -4.40 11.84 -5.95
N ASP A 84 -4.62 10.54 -5.69
CA ASP A 84 -5.96 9.93 -5.70
C ASP A 84 -6.90 10.61 -4.69
N LEU A 85 -6.42 10.92 -3.48
CA LEU A 85 -7.21 11.60 -2.45
C LEU A 85 -7.47 13.07 -2.77
N GLU A 86 -6.47 13.79 -3.28
CA GLU A 86 -6.61 15.20 -3.66
C GLU A 86 -7.60 15.35 -4.82
N ARG A 87 -7.58 14.44 -5.80
CA ARG A 87 -8.57 14.39 -6.87
C ARG A 87 -9.99 14.24 -6.33
N LEU A 88 -10.21 13.33 -5.38
CA LEU A 88 -11.53 13.11 -4.78
C LEU A 88 -12.03 14.31 -3.96
N LYS A 89 -11.09 15.05 -3.32
CA LYS A 89 -11.39 16.30 -2.61
C LYS A 89 -11.76 17.43 -3.57
N LYS A 90 -11.02 17.59 -4.68
CA LYS A 90 -11.30 18.59 -5.72
C LYS A 90 -12.69 18.41 -6.34
N ILE A 91 -13.09 17.17 -6.63
CA ILE A 91 -14.42 16.82 -7.17
C ILE A 91 -15.54 17.02 -6.12
N ARG A 92 -15.20 17.19 -4.83
CA ARG A 92 -16.15 17.23 -3.70
C ARG A 92 -17.01 15.97 -3.58
N SER A 93 -16.46 14.82 -3.95
CA SER A 93 -17.12 13.52 -3.74
C SER A 93 -17.35 13.23 -2.26
N HIS A 94 -18.40 12.48 -1.91
CA HIS A 94 -18.68 12.09 -0.51
C HIS A 94 -17.44 11.45 0.16
N ARG A 95 -16.75 10.54 -0.54
CA ARG A 95 -15.52 9.93 -0.07
C ARG A 95 -14.40 10.96 0.14
N GLY A 96 -14.24 11.92 -0.77
CA GLY A 96 -13.27 13.02 -0.65
C GLY A 96 -13.53 13.90 0.57
N LEU A 97 -14.79 14.28 0.81
CA LEU A 97 -15.19 15.08 1.98
C LEU A 97 -14.96 14.33 3.30
N ARG A 98 -15.28 13.02 3.36
CA ARG A 98 -14.98 12.18 4.54
C ARG A 98 -13.48 12.14 4.84
N HIS A 99 -12.64 11.98 3.81
CA HIS A 99 -11.18 12.05 3.96
C HIS A 99 -10.69 13.45 4.37
N TYR A 100 -11.33 14.52 3.89
CA TYR A 100 -11.02 15.89 4.30
C TYR A 100 -11.30 16.13 5.78
N TRP A 101 -12.43 15.63 6.30
CA TRP A 101 -12.79 15.72 7.72
C TRP A 101 -12.10 14.67 8.61
N GLY A 102 -11.26 13.79 8.07
CA GLY A 102 -10.59 12.72 8.83
C GLY A 102 -11.54 11.63 9.36
N LEU A 103 -12.72 11.47 8.75
CA LEU A 103 -13.71 10.46 9.13
C LEU A 103 -13.47 9.15 8.36
N ARG A 104 -13.92 8.04 8.94
CA ARG A 104 -13.88 6.73 8.27
C ARG A 104 -14.78 6.76 7.02
N VAL A 105 -14.46 6.03 5.95
CA VAL A 105 -15.08 6.29 4.63
C VAL A 105 -16.13 5.25 4.21
N ARG A 106 -16.01 4.00 4.66
CA ARG A 106 -16.79 2.86 4.13
C ARG A 106 -18.13 2.63 4.85
N GLY A 107 -18.76 3.70 5.34
CA GLY A 107 -20.06 3.60 6.03
C GLY A 107 -20.01 2.99 7.44
N GLN A 108 -18.84 2.91 8.08
CA GLN A 108 -18.76 2.43 9.47
C GLN A 108 -19.55 3.33 10.42
N HIS A 109 -20.19 2.72 11.44
CA HIS A 109 -20.89 3.45 12.51
C HIS A 109 -19.90 4.22 13.39
N THR A 110 -19.89 5.55 13.27
CA THR A 110 -19.00 6.45 14.04
C THR A 110 -19.62 6.96 15.35
N LYS A 111 -20.85 6.53 15.69
CA LYS A 111 -21.51 6.89 16.96
C LYS A 111 -20.76 6.32 18.17
N THR A 112 -20.41 5.04 18.10
CA THR A 112 -19.76 4.29 19.19
C THR A 112 -18.30 3.96 18.89
N THR A 113 -17.97 3.66 17.62
CA THR A 113 -16.63 3.18 17.25
C THR A 113 -15.76 4.29 16.66
N GLY A 114 -14.44 4.20 16.86
CA GLY A 114 -13.49 5.16 16.30
C GLY A 114 -13.48 6.53 16.99
N ARG A 115 -14.05 6.64 18.19
CA ARG A 115 -13.95 7.83 19.04
C ARG A 115 -12.50 7.98 19.51
N ARG A 116 -11.95 9.20 19.37
CA ARG A 116 -10.64 9.59 19.88
C ARG A 116 -10.85 10.70 20.90
N GLY A 117 -10.17 10.63 22.05
CA GLY A 117 -10.36 11.54 23.20
C GLY A 117 -10.82 10.79 24.47
N ARG A 118 -10.76 11.46 25.63
CA ARG A 118 -11.27 10.93 26.90
C ARG A 118 -12.79 10.76 26.84
N THR A 119 -13.30 9.65 27.38
CA THR A 119 -14.73 9.48 27.64
C THR A 119 -15.17 10.57 28.61
N VAL A 120 -16.16 11.39 28.20
CA VAL A 120 -16.79 12.33 29.13
C VAL A 120 -17.61 11.48 30.10
N GLY A 121 -17.11 11.30 31.32
CA GLY A 121 -17.86 10.69 32.41
C GLY A 121 -19.07 11.55 32.78
N VAL A 122 -20.09 10.94 33.37
CA VAL A 122 -21.27 11.68 33.86
C VAL A 122 -20.87 12.46 35.12
N SER A 123 -20.92 13.78 35.06
CA SER A 123 -20.85 14.64 36.25
C SER A 123 -22.24 14.65 36.91
N LYS A 124 -22.37 14.05 38.09
CA LYS A 124 -23.56 14.25 38.94
C LYS A 124 -23.35 15.53 39.75
N LYS A 125 -24.39 16.36 39.82
CA LYS A 125 -24.42 17.55 40.69
C LYS A 125 -24.19 17.08 42.12
N LYS A 126 -23.13 17.56 42.79
CA LYS A 126 -22.95 17.34 44.22
C LYS A 126 -24.11 18.04 44.93
N GLY A 127 -24.90 17.26 45.66
CA GLY A 127 -25.84 17.77 46.65
C GLY A 127 -25.10 18.33 47.85
#